data_AF-A0A1X3PAD1-F1
#
_entry.id   AF-A0A1X3PAD1-F1
#
_cell.length_a   1.000
_cell.length_b   1.000
_cell.length_c   1.000
_cell.angle_alpha   90.00
_cell.angle_beta   90.00
_cell.angle_gamma   90.00
#
_symmetry.space_group_name_H-M   'P 1'
#
loop_
_entity.id
_entity.type
_entity.pdbx_description
1 polymer ?
#
loop_
_entity_poly.entity_id
_entity_poly.type
_entity_poly.pdbx_seq_one_letter_code
_entity_poly.pdbx_strand_id
1 'polypeptide(L)'
;MARRRALRGTLRVTAAGRRRLPGARVLLVDDVLTTGATLHELHRVLREVGADVSGAAVVAAARRDRSAGGGPARKPSESSGFPRDEWSDSS
;
A
#
# COMPACT_ATOMS: atom_id res chain seq x y z
N MET A 1 -18.20 -17.20 -8.77
CA MET A 1 -17.47 -16.06 -8.14
C MET A 1 -16.59 -15.40 -9.19
N ALA A 2 -17.04 -14.24 -9.71
CA ALA A 2 -16.53 -13.63 -10.93
C ALA A 2 -15.05 -13.22 -10.83
N ARG A 3 -14.25 -13.61 -11.84
CA ARG A 3 -12.80 -13.39 -11.90
C ARG A 3 -12.49 -12.02 -12.51
N ARG A 4 -11.95 -11.16 -11.65
CA ARG A 4 -11.16 -9.93 -11.88
C ARG A 4 -10.72 -9.68 -13.34
N ARG A 5 -11.22 -8.61 -13.94
CA ARG A 5 -10.48 -7.86 -14.97
C ARG A 5 -9.58 -6.84 -14.29
N ALA A 6 -8.37 -6.65 -14.82
CA ALA A 6 -7.53 -5.52 -14.45
C ALA A 6 -8.27 -4.22 -14.80
N LEU A 7 -8.62 -3.42 -13.78
CA LEU A 7 -9.42 -2.19 -13.96
C LEU A 7 -8.58 -0.97 -14.38
N ARG A 8 -7.29 -1.12 -14.65
CA ARG A 8 -6.48 0.03 -15.11
C ARG A 8 -7.07 0.58 -16.41
N GLY A 9 -7.43 1.85 -16.40
CA GLY A 9 -8.03 2.54 -17.55
C GLY A 9 -9.54 2.35 -17.71
N THR A 10 -10.21 1.62 -16.82
CA THR A 10 -11.67 1.37 -16.93
C THR A 10 -12.51 2.41 -16.18
N LEU A 11 -11.93 3.12 -15.21
CA LEU A 11 -12.64 4.14 -14.43
C LEU A 11 -12.39 5.54 -15.00
N ARG A 12 -13.42 6.37 -14.97
CA ARG A 12 -13.38 7.78 -15.37
C ARG A 12 -14.26 8.61 -14.45
N VAL A 13 -13.80 9.82 -14.12
CA VAL A 13 -14.59 10.78 -13.34
C VAL A 13 -15.60 11.46 -14.25
N THR A 14 -16.86 11.51 -13.81
CA THR A 14 -17.95 12.19 -14.53
C THR A 14 -17.73 13.70 -14.58
N ALA A 15 -18.43 14.39 -15.49
CA ALA A 15 -18.35 15.86 -15.58
C ALA A 15 -18.75 16.57 -14.28
N ALA A 16 -19.77 16.06 -13.58
CA ALA A 16 -20.16 16.57 -12.27
C ALA A 16 -19.08 16.33 -11.21
N GLY A 17 -18.45 15.14 -11.22
CA GLY A 17 -17.32 14.82 -10.34
C GLY A 17 -16.15 15.78 -10.55
N ARG A 18 -15.77 16.05 -11.80
CA ARG A 18 -14.68 17.00 -12.14
C ARG A 18 -14.90 18.41 -11.58
N ARG A 19 -16.14 18.84 -11.39
CA ARG A 19 -16.46 20.14 -10.77
C ARG A 19 -16.42 20.12 -9.25
N ARG A 20 -16.67 18.96 -8.62
CA ARG A 20 -16.90 18.84 -7.18
C ARG A 20 -15.71 18.28 -6.41
N LEU A 21 -14.84 17.53 -7.07
CA LEU A 21 -13.74 16.80 -6.46
C LEU A 21 -12.43 17.58 -6.25
N PRO A 22 -12.10 18.64 -7.02
CA PRO A 22 -10.89 19.42 -6.75
C PRO A 22 -10.86 19.95 -5.31
N GLY A 23 -9.80 19.63 -4.55
CA GLY A 23 -9.63 20.00 -3.14
C GLY A 23 -10.50 19.23 -2.15
N ALA A 24 -11.38 18.34 -2.62
CA ALA A 24 -12.23 17.55 -1.75
C ALA A 24 -11.43 16.45 -1.03
N ARG A 25 -11.68 16.27 0.26
CA ARG A 25 -11.20 15.12 1.01
C ARG A 25 -12.08 13.91 0.77
N VAL A 26 -11.47 12.79 0.38
CA VAL A 26 -12.17 11.57 -0.03
C VAL A 26 -11.65 10.37 0.74
N LEU A 27 -12.58 9.60 1.33
CA LEU A 27 -12.33 8.25 1.84
C LEU A 27 -12.92 7.25 0.85
N LEU A 28 -12.09 6.32 0.37
CA LEU A 28 -12.58 5.22 -0.46
C LEU A 28 -13.21 4.14 0.43
N VAL A 29 -14.36 3.60 0.01
CA VAL A 29 -15.04 2.52 0.71
C VAL A 29 -15.29 1.38 -0.27
N ASP A 30 -14.86 0.17 0.11
CA ASP A 30 -15.09 -1.07 -0.65
C ASP A 30 -15.47 -2.18 0.34
N ASP A 31 -16.16 -3.23 -0.09
CA ASP A 31 -16.56 -4.31 0.81
C ASP A 31 -15.39 -5.25 1.11
N VAL A 32 -14.69 -5.70 0.06
CA VAL A 32 -13.64 -6.71 0.14
C VAL A 32 -12.38 -6.27 -0.60
N LEU A 33 -11.33 -6.01 0.16
CA LEU A 33 -9.98 -5.86 -0.37
C LEU A 33 -9.41 -7.23 -0.72
N THR A 34 -9.07 -7.40 -1.99
CA THR A 34 -8.39 -8.61 -2.47
C THR A 34 -6.99 -8.31 -3.03
N THR A 35 -6.84 -7.87 -4.29
CA THR A 35 -5.52 -7.34 -4.75
C THR A 35 -5.36 -5.83 -4.54
N GLY A 36 -6.45 -5.11 -4.29
CA GLY A 36 -6.46 -3.64 -4.25
C GLY A 36 -6.44 -2.97 -5.62
N ALA A 37 -6.60 -3.71 -6.72
CA ALA A 37 -6.59 -3.12 -8.07
C ALA A 37 -7.68 -2.05 -8.26
N THR A 38 -8.89 -2.29 -7.73
CA THR A 38 -10.00 -1.32 -7.78
C THR A 38 -9.67 -0.04 -7.02
N LEU A 39 -9.28 -0.16 -5.74
CA LEU A 39 -8.92 0.99 -4.92
C LEU A 39 -7.73 1.77 -5.49
N HIS A 40 -6.74 1.09 -6.06
CA HIS A 40 -5.61 1.75 -6.70
C HIS A 40 -6.03 2.56 -7.93
N GLU A 41 -6.93 2.02 -8.76
CA GLU A 41 -7.45 2.75 -9.91
C GLU A 41 -8.33 3.93 -9.49
N LEU A 42 -9.19 3.75 -8.48
CA LEU A 42 -9.98 4.84 -7.89
C LEU A 42 -9.09 5.96 -7.36
N HIS A 43 -8.05 5.61 -6.59
CA HIS A 43 -7.07 6.56 -6.10
C HIS A 43 -6.42 7.34 -7.23
N ARG A 44 -5.99 6.66 -8.32
CA ARG A 44 -5.38 7.29 -9.48
C ARG A 44 -6.31 8.32 -10.12
N VAL A 45 -7.53 7.92 -10.50
CA VAL A 45 -8.46 8.82 -11.23
C VAL A 45 -8.96 9.98 -10.38
N LEU A 46 -9.08 9.80 -9.07
CA LEU A 46 -9.48 10.87 -8.16
C LEU A 46 -8.35 11.88 -7.93
N ARG A 47 -7.10 11.43 -7.80
CA ARG A 47 -5.95 12.34 -7.73
C ARG A 47 -5.75 13.13 -9.01
N GLU A 48 -6.00 12.52 -10.17
CA GLU A 48 -5.91 13.20 -11.47
C GLU A 48 -6.89 14.38 -11.62
N VAL A 49 -7.99 14.39 -10.85
CA VAL A 49 -8.93 15.52 -10.80
C VAL A 49 -8.74 16.40 -9.56
N GLY A 50 -7.63 16.26 -8.84
CA GLY A 50 -7.25 17.12 -7.72
C GLY A 50 -7.92 16.80 -6.39
N ALA A 51 -8.49 15.61 -6.20
CA ALA A 51 -9.01 15.18 -4.90
C ALA A 51 -7.87 14.79 -3.93
N ASP A 52 -8.07 15.07 -2.64
CA ASP A 52 -7.23 14.59 -1.54
C ASP A 52 -7.78 13.26 -1.01
N VAL A 53 -7.25 12.14 -1.51
CA VAL A 53 -7.66 10.81 -1.05
C VAL A 53 -6.93 10.48 0.25
N SER A 54 -7.65 10.59 1.36
CA SER A 54 -7.07 10.47 2.71
C SER A 54 -6.87 9.01 3.18
N GLY A 55 -7.47 8.04 2.47
CA GLY A 55 -7.34 6.62 2.79
C GLY A 55 -8.40 5.74 2.14
N ALA A 56 -8.47 4.49 2.60
CA ALA A 56 -9.50 3.54 2.21
C ALA A 56 -9.96 2.71 3.42
N ALA A 57 -11.25 2.41 3.48
CA ALA A 57 -11.87 1.52 4.46
C ALA A 57 -12.50 0.31 3.75
N VAL A 58 -12.28 -0.88 4.30
CA VAL A 58 -12.87 -2.12 3.80
C VAL A 58 -13.38 -3.00 4.92
N VAL A 59 -14.44 -3.76 4.63
CA VAL A 59 -15.04 -4.68 5.62
C VAL A 59 -14.18 -5.94 5.78
N ALA A 60 -13.66 -6.46 4.68
CA ALA A 60 -12.81 -7.66 4.69
C ALA A 60 -11.55 -7.48 3.84
N ALA A 61 -10.44 -8.06 4.30
CA ALA A 61 -9.20 -8.14 3.54
C ALA A 61 -8.78 -9.60 3.37
N ALA A 62 -8.68 -10.07 2.14
CA ALA A 62 -8.18 -11.41 1.85
C ALA A 62 -6.69 -11.49 2.20
N ARG A 63 -6.30 -12.42 3.07
CA ARG A 63 -4.89 -12.69 3.37
C ARG A 63 -4.19 -13.16 2.09
N ARG A 64 -3.08 -12.51 1.74
CA ARG A 64 -2.11 -13.12 0.82
C ARG A 64 -1.21 -14.01 1.66
N ASP A 65 -1.09 -15.28 1.28
CA ASP A 65 -0.02 -16.11 1.80
C ASP A 65 1.30 -15.44 1.45
N ARG A 66 2.07 -15.04 2.47
CA ARG A 66 3.34 -14.32 2.31
C ARG A 66 4.45 -15.16 1.67
N SER A 67 4.15 -16.36 1.18
CA SER A 67 5.10 -17.34 0.67
C SER A 67 5.69 -17.01 -0.72
N ALA A 68 5.32 -15.88 -1.35
CA ALA A 68 5.81 -15.48 -2.67
C ALA A 68 6.43 -14.07 -2.71
N GLY A 69 7.09 -13.65 -1.63
CA GLY A 69 7.73 -12.33 -1.53
C GLY A 69 8.98 -12.33 -0.67
N GLY A 70 9.93 -13.24 -0.94
CA GLY A 70 11.26 -13.21 -0.34
C GLY A 70 12.09 -12.06 -0.93
N GLY A 71 12.04 -10.89 -0.29
CA GLY A 71 13.11 -9.90 -0.37
C GLY A 71 14.06 -10.13 0.80
N PRO A 72 15.39 -10.07 0.63
CA PRO A 72 16.31 -10.36 1.73
C PRO A 72 16.07 -9.38 2.88
N ALA A 73 15.89 -9.92 4.08
CA ALA A 73 15.88 -9.14 5.31
C ALA A 73 17.17 -8.31 5.36
N ARG A 74 17.05 -6.98 5.31
CA ARG A 74 18.17 -6.09 5.64
C ARG A 74 18.58 -6.41 7.07
N LYS A 75 19.77 -7.00 7.25
CA LYS A 75 20.39 -7.10 8.57
C LYS A 75 20.58 -5.67 9.10
N PRO A 76 20.24 -5.39 10.37
CA PRO A 76 20.58 -4.10 10.96
C PRO A 76 22.09 -3.93 10.90
N SER A 77 22.53 -2.76 10.44
CA SER A 77 23.94 -2.36 10.39
C SER A 77 24.47 -2.30 11.82
N GLU A 78 25.37 -3.21 12.18
CA GLU A 78 26.23 -3.05 13.34
C GLU A 78 27.08 -1.80 13.10
N SER A 79 26.78 -0.75 13.86
CA SER A 79 27.64 0.41 13.99
C SER A 79 28.39 0.31 15.32
N SER A 80 29.69 0.59 15.23
CA SER A 80 30.66 0.85 16.28
C SER A 80 30.93 -0.26 17.31
N GLY A 81 32.00 -1.01 17.02
CA GLY A 81 33.15 -1.28 17.90
C GLY A 81 32.94 -1.35 19.41
N PHE A 82 33.15 -2.53 19.97
CA PHE A 82 33.69 -2.69 21.32
C PHE A 82 35.17 -3.09 21.20
N PRO A 83 36.10 -2.47 21.97
CA PRO A 83 37.51 -2.83 21.93
C PRO A 83 37.69 -4.28 22.36
N ARG A 84 38.52 -5.02 21.62
CA ARG A 84 38.96 -6.37 21.97
C ARG A 84 40.19 -6.23 22.84
N ASP A 85 39.98 -6.10 24.15
CA ASP A 85 41.06 -6.08 25.11
C ASP A 85 40.84 -7.25 26.10
N GLU A 86 41.73 -8.22 26.00
CA GLU A 86 42.24 -9.09 27.07
C GLU A 86 41.26 -9.84 27.98
N TRP A 87 41.06 -11.13 27.67
CA TRP A 87 40.95 -12.16 28.72
C TRP A 87 41.96 -13.27 28.40
N SER A 88 43.19 -13.09 28.88
CA SER A 88 44.08 -14.21 29.19
C SER A 88 43.77 -14.65 30.62
N ASP A 89 43.31 -15.89 30.77
CA ASP A 89 43.44 -16.68 32.01
C ASP A 89 43.43 -18.13 31.53
N SER A 90 44.56 -18.84 31.40
CA SER A 90 45.42 -19.36 32.47
C SER A 90 44.64 -20.08 33.57
N SER A 91 44.25 -21.32 33.32
CA SER A 91 44.58 -22.51 34.15
C SER A 91 43.88 -23.76 33.61
#